data_AF-A0A3L8C729-F1
#
_entry.id   AF-A0A3L8C729-F1
#
_cell.length_a   1.000
_cell.length_b   1.000
_cell.length_c   1.000
_cell.angle_alpha   90.00
_cell.angle_beta   90.00
_cell.angle_gamma   90.00
#
_symmetry.space_group_name_H-M   'P 1'
#
loop_
_entity.id
_entity.type
_entity.pdbx_description
1 polymer ?
#
loop_
_entity_poly.entity_id
_entity_poly.type
_entity_poly.pdbx_seq_one_letter_code
_entity_poly.pdbx_strand_id
1 'polypeptide(L)' 'MTQKQTQHALQVVNAFKDKLSKSGIEHVGQKHFDELQLLIESAIDAAVFMELERVADQVDSLAHAIRNNAEHFDA' A
#
# COMPACT_ATOMS: atom_id res chain seq x y z
N MET A 1 -2.16 6.98 6.51
CA MET A 1 -2.89 5.75 6.83
C MET A 1 -4.37 5.98 7.12
N THR A 2 -5.21 5.10 6.58
CA THR A 2 -6.61 4.94 6.95
C THR A 2 -6.77 3.84 7.99
N GLN A 3 -7.83 3.88 8.81
CA GLN A 3 -8.13 2.81 9.77
C GLN A 3 -8.22 1.41 9.14
N LYS A 4 -8.65 1.33 7.87
CA LYS A 4 -8.74 0.07 7.12
C LYS A 4 -7.37 -0.56 6.85
N GLN A 5 -6.34 0.25 6.54
CA GLN A 5 -5.00 -0.24 6.26
C GLN A 5 -4.33 -0.78 7.53
N THR A 6 -4.46 -0.07 8.65
CA THR A 6 -4.00 -0.52 9.97
C THR A 6 -4.67 -1.84 10.37
N GLN A 7 -5.99 -1.94 10.18
CA GLN A 7 -6.72 -3.19 10.46
C GLN A 7 -6.24 -4.34 9.58
N HIS A 8 -5.97 -4.09 8.30
CA HIS A 8 -5.49 -5.11 7.38
C HIS A 8 -4.10 -5.61 7.77
N ALA A 9 -3.17 -4.72 8.11
CA ALA A 9 -1.83 -5.11 8.58
C ALA A 9 -1.91 -5.98 9.83
N LEU A 10 -2.74 -5.61 10.81
CA LEU A 10 -3.01 -6.42 12.00
C LEU A 10 -3.56 -7.81 11.64
N GLN A 11 -4.49 -7.91 10.69
CA GLN A 11 -5.03 -9.20 10.23
C GLN A 11 -3.94 -10.09 9.60
N VAL A 12 -3.03 -9.51 8.82
CA VAL A 12 -1.91 -10.25 8.22
C VAL A 12 -0.96 -10.78 9.30
N VAL A 13 -0.62 -9.95 10.29
CA VAL A 13 0.22 -10.36 11.41
C VAL A 13 -0.45 -11.46 12.24
N ASN A 14 -1.75 -11.35 12.50
CA ASN A 14 -2.49 -12.39 13.22
C ASN A 14 -2.54 -13.70 12.43
N ALA A 15 -2.81 -13.65 11.13
CA ALA A 15 -2.78 -14.83 10.28
C ALA A 15 -1.37 -15.47 10.21
N PHE A 16 -0.31 -14.66 10.31
CA PHE A 16 1.06 -15.16 10.44
C PHE A 16 1.29 -15.82 11.80
N LYS A 17 0.86 -15.19 12.90
CA LYS A 17 0.91 -15.76 14.26
C LYS A 17 0.22 -17.12 14.34
N ASP A 18 -0.96 -17.25 13.74
CA ASP A 18 -1.77 -18.48 13.76
C ASP A 18 -1.10 -19.67 13.06
N LYS A 19 -0.10 -19.42 12.21
CA LYS A 19 0.69 -20.46 11.53
C LYS A 19 1.89 -20.94 12.36
N LEU A 20 2.22 -20.25 13.44
CA LEU A 20 3.37 -20.59 14.28
C LEU A 20 2.97 -21.55 15.40
N SER A 21 3.90 -22.40 15.80
CA SER A 21 3.76 -23.17 17.05
C SER A 21 3.75 -22.22 18.25
N LYS A 22 3.23 -22.68 19.40
CA LYS A 22 3.28 -21.92 20.66
C LYS A 22 4.72 -21.50 21.02
N SER A 23 5.67 -22.42 20.87
CA SER A 23 7.10 -22.12 21.08
C SER A 23 7.64 -21.08 20.10
N GLY A 24 7.15 -21.08 18.85
CA GLY A 24 7.50 -20.06 17.86
C GLY A 24 6.95 -18.68 18.22
N ILE A 25 5.70 -18.61 18.70
CA ILE A 25 5.09 -17.35 19.15
C ILE A 25 5.86 -16.77 20.35
N GLU A 26 6.19 -17.60 21.33
CA GLU A 26 6.99 -17.16 22.50
C GLU A 26 8.40 -16.71 22.10
N HIS A 27 9.05 -17.43 21.19
CA HIS A 27 10.40 -17.11 20.75
C HIS A 27 10.47 -15.80 19.95
N VAL A 28 9.48 -15.53 19.10
CA VAL A 28 9.37 -14.25 18.38
C VAL A 28 9.00 -13.13 19.36
N GLY A 29 8.05 -13.37 20.26
CA GLY A 29 7.64 -12.37 21.24
C GLY A 29 6.87 -11.19 20.64
N GLN A 30 6.09 -10.50 21.48
CA GLN A 30 5.14 -9.48 21.02
C GLN A 30 5.83 -8.32 20.29
N LYS A 31 7.01 -7.88 20.77
CA LYS A 31 7.76 -6.77 20.17
C LYS A 31 8.04 -6.98 18.68
N HIS A 32 8.49 -8.16 18.28
CA HIS A 32 8.81 -8.44 16.88
C HIS A 32 7.57 -8.55 16.01
N PHE A 33 6.43 -8.95 16.58
CA PHE A 33 5.15 -8.90 15.85
C PHE A 33 4.63 -7.47 15.67
N ASP A 34 4.85 -6.59 16.65
CA ASP A 34 4.50 -5.16 16.53
C ASP A 34 5.40 -4.50 15.46
N GLU A 35 6.69 -4.82 15.44
CA GLU A 35 7.63 -4.39 14.38
C GLU A 35 7.20 -4.91 13.01
N LEU A 36 6.79 -6.19 12.91
CA LEU A 36 6.27 -6.77 11.68
C LEU A 36 5.00 -6.06 11.20
N GLN A 37 4.10 -5.70 12.13
CA GLN A 37 2.91 -4.92 11.80
C GLN A 37 3.27 -3.59 11.17
N LEU A 38 4.19 -2.84 11.79
CA LEU A 38 4.66 -1.56 11.29
C LEU A 38 5.30 -1.67 9.89
N LEU A 39 6.07 -2.73 9.65
CA LEU A 39 6.67 -3.00 8.34
C LEU A 39 5.61 -3.27 7.27
N ILE A 40 4.59 -4.06 7.61
CA ILE A 40 3.47 -4.35 6.69
C ILE A 40 2.67 -3.08 6.42
N GLU A 41 2.38 -2.27 7.44
CA GLU A 41 1.74 -0.96 7.28
C GLU A 41 2.52 -0.06 6.32
N SER A 42 3.84 0.04 6.51
CA SER A 42 4.71 0.86 5.66
C SER A 42 4.71 0.38 4.21
N ALA A 43 4.71 -0.95 3.99
CA ALA A 43 4.66 -1.52 2.65
C ALA A 43 3.31 -1.26 1.96
N ILE A 44 2.19 -1.35 2.69
CA ILE A 44 0.85 -1.03 2.17
C ILE A 44 0.79 0.44 1.77
N ASP A 45 1.28 1.35 2.61
CA ASP A 45 1.27 2.78 2.32
C ASP A 45 2.11 3.12 1.09
N ALA A 46 3.31 2.52 0.96
CA ALA A 46 4.15 2.69 -0.22
C ALA A 46 3.44 2.19 -1.49
N ALA A 47 2.79 1.03 -1.44
CA ALA A 47 2.05 0.48 -2.57
C ALA A 47 0.89 1.37 -3.01
N VAL A 48 0.12 1.90 -2.05
CA VAL A 48 -0.97 2.84 -2.34
C VAL A 48 -0.44 4.13 -2.93
N PHE A 49 0.67 4.66 -2.41
CA PHE A 49 1.29 5.87 -2.93
C PHE A 49 1.72 5.71 -4.39
N MET A 50 2.42 4.62 -4.71
CA MET A 50 2.85 4.33 -6.10
C MET A 50 1.66 4.23 -7.06
N GLU A 51 0.55 3.63 -6.61
CA GLU A 51 -0.64 3.52 -7.45
C GLU A 51 -1.32 4.88 -7.67
N LEU A 52 -1.34 5.75 -6.65
CA LEU A 52 -1.85 7.11 -6.78
C LEU A 52 -1.00 7.94 -7.74
N GLU A 53 0.33 7.82 -7.67
CA GLU A 53 1.26 8.46 -8.59
C GLU A 53 1.01 8.01 -10.04
N ARG A 54 0.85 6.70 -10.25
CA ARG A 54 0.49 6.12 -11.56
C ARG A 54 -0.80 6.70 -12.12
N VAL A 55 -1.83 6.88 -11.28
CA VAL A 55 -3.10 7.48 -11.70
C VAL A 55 -2.94 8.97 -12.01
N ALA A 56 -2.13 9.70 -11.23
CA ALA A 56 -1.84 11.10 -11.51
C ALA A 56 -1.15 11.28 -12.86
N ASP A 57 -0.16 10.44 -13.18
CA ASP A 57 0.52 10.44 -14.47
C ASP A 57 -0.42 10.18 -15.65
N GLN A 58 -1.42 9.31 -15.45
CA GLN A 58 -2.44 9.04 -16.47
C GLN A 58 -3.33 10.26 -16.71
N VAL A 59 -3.70 10.99 -15.66
CA VAL A 59 -4.50 12.22 -15.75
C VAL A 59 -3.69 13.32 -16.45
N ASP A 60 -2.41 13.47 -16.10
CA ASP A 60 -1.51 14.45 -16.72
C ASP A 60 -1.35 14.17 -18.22
N SER A 61 -1.08 12.90 -18.57
CA SER A 61 -0.98 12.45 -19.97
C SER A 61 -2.27 12.73 -20.75
N LEU A 62 -3.43 12.49 -20.14
CA LEU A 62 -4.72 12.78 -20.76
C LEU A 62 -4.93 14.28 -20.96
N ALA A 63 -4.58 15.11 -19.98
CA ALA A 63 -4.69 16.56 -20.08
C ALA A 63 -3.81 17.10 -21.22
N HIS A 64 -2.58 16.58 -21.34
CA HIS A 64 -1.69 16.89 -22.46
C HIS A 64 -2.27 16.46 -23.81
N ALA A 65 -2.84 15.26 -23.90
CA ALA A 65 -3.47 14.77 -25.12
C ALA A 65 -4.67 15.64 -25.54
N ILE A 66 -5.52 16.05 -24.58
CA ILE A 66 -6.65 16.95 -24.84
C ILE A 66 -6.16 18.29 -25.40
N ARG A 67 -5.13 18.86 -24.78
CA ARG A 67 -4.54 20.13 -25.24
C ARG A 67 -3.97 20.01 -26.65
N ASN A 68 -3.18 18.98 -26.91
CA ASN A 68 -2.58 18.74 -28.22
C ASN A 68 -3.65 18.59 -29.30
N ASN A 69 -4.72 17.83 -29.02
CA ASN A 69 -5.84 17.67 -29.96
C ASN A 69 -6.56 19.00 -30.22
N ALA A 70 -6.78 19.83 -29.20
CA ALA A 70 -7.39 21.14 -29.37
C ALA A 70 -6.51 22.09 -30.20
N GLU A 71 -5.20 22.07 -30.00
CA GLU A 71 -4.23 22.91 -30.74
C GLU A 71 -4.16 22.52 -32.23
N HIS A 72 -4.48 21.27 -32.60
CA HIS A 72 -4.41 20.76 -33.98
C HIS A 72 -5.79 20.45 -34.57
N PHE A 73 -6.89 20.86 -33.93
CA PHE A 73 -8.24 20.46 -34.31
C PHE A 73 -8.66 20.97 -35.71
N ASP A 74 -8.22 22.17 -36.07
CA ASP A 74 -8.55 22.84 -37.34
C ASP A 74 -7.33 23.02 -38.27
N ALA A 75 -6.22 22.31 -38.00
CA ALA A 75 -4.97 22.38 -38.78
C ALA A 75 -4.98 21.48 -40.02
#